data_AF-A0A098L9D9-F1
#
_entry.id   AF-A0A098L9D9-F1
#
_cell.length_a   1.000
_cell.length_b   1.000
_cell.length_c   1.000
_cell.angle_alpha   90.00
_cell.angle_beta   90.00
_cell.angle_gamma   90.00
#
_symmetry.space_group_name_H-M   'P 1'
#
loop_
_entity.id
_entity.type
_entity.pdbx_description
1 polymer ?
#
loop_
_entity_poly.entity_id
_entity_poly.type
_entity_poly.pdbx_seq_one_letter_code
_entity_poly.pdbx_strand_id
1 'polypeptide(L)'
;MTQRGKQFDPELLNALRTQRIEDLARPEESQKSWILMGYIMVIFGGFIEIFINWHIITYKKSLPNGQKIYAYIQNDRKHGKAIFIIGLIIFPITFLFLLYLELRFFVNI
;
A
#
# COMPACT_ATOMS: atom_id res chain seq x y z
N MET A 1 30.45 -6.21 38.09
CA MET A 1 29.10 -6.56 37.59
C MET A 1 28.31 -5.26 37.48
N THR A 2 27.93 -4.89 36.27
CA THR A 2 27.38 -3.57 35.91
C THR A 2 26.04 -3.33 36.60
N GLN A 3 25.92 -2.25 37.37
CA GLN A 3 24.69 -1.82 38.03
C GLN A 3 23.58 -1.63 36.99
N ARG A 4 22.60 -2.53 36.97
CA ARG A 4 21.34 -2.34 36.27
C ARG A 4 20.30 -1.91 37.29
N GLY A 5 19.76 -0.70 37.12
CA GLY A 5 18.62 -0.22 37.92
C GLY A 5 18.62 1.29 38.10
N LYS A 6 18.33 2.06 37.04
CA LYS A 6 17.80 3.41 37.24
C LYS A 6 16.35 3.28 37.69
N GLN A 7 15.97 3.93 38.79
CA GLN A 7 14.56 4.09 39.13
C GLN A 7 13.93 4.92 38.01
N PHE A 8 13.10 4.27 37.20
CA PHE A 8 12.33 4.96 36.18
C PHE A 8 11.08 5.51 36.85
N ASP A 9 10.85 6.81 36.69
CA ASP A 9 9.61 7.44 37.09
C ASP A 9 8.44 6.81 36.31
N PRO A 10 7.47 6.16 36.99
CA PRO A 10 6.33 5.52 36.36
C PRO A 10 5.44 6.50 35.59
N GLU A 11 5.37 7.78 35.99
CA GLU A 11 4.63 8.80 35.24
C GLU A 11 5.30 9.10 33.90
N LEU A 12 6.62 9.34 33.91
CA LEU A 12 7.41 9.52 32.69
C LEU A 12 7.28 8.31 31.74
N LEU A 13 7.31 7.09 32.28
CA LEU A 13 7.15 5.86 31.52
C LEU A 13 5.79 5.77 30.80
N ASN A 14 4.71 6.18 31.48
CA ASN A 14 3.37 6.19 30.89
C ASN A 14 3.23 7.30 29.85
N ALA A 15 3.76 8.49 30.11
CA ALA A 15 3.77 9.58 29.13
C ALA A 15 4.48 9.16 27.82
N LEU A 16 5.65 8.53 27.92
CA LEU A 16 6.41 8.03 26.77
C LEU A 16 5.66 6.92 25.99
N ARG A 17 4.92 6.04 26.68
CA ARG A 17 4.09 5.02 26.03
C ARG A 17 2.94 5.64 25.26
N THR A 18 2.25 6.62 25.84
CA THR A 18 1.15 7.33 25.19
C THR A 18 1.64 8.06 23.94
N GLN A 19 2.73 8.82 24.06
CA GLN A 19 3.33 9.53 22.93
C GLN A 19 3.74 8.56 21.81
N ARG A 20 4.32 7.41 22.16
CA ARG A 20 4.66 6.36 21.18
C ARG A 20 3.44 5.80 20.47
N ILE A 21 2.31 5.61 21.17
CA ILE A 21 1.08 5.14 20.54
C ILE A 21 0.54 6.19 19.57
N GLU A 22 0.54 7.46 19.95
CA GLU A 22 0.13 8.57 19.08
C GLU A 22 1.01 8.67 17.82
N ASP A 23 2.32 8.58 17.98
CA ASP A 23 3.27 8.60 16.87
C ASP A 23 3.05 7.42 15.91
N LEU A 24 2.86 6.22 16.45
CA LEU A 24 2.58 5.02 15.65
C LEU A 24 1.18 5.04 15.04
N ALA A 25 0.22 5.78 15.63
CA ALA A 25 -1.13 5.91 15.12
C ALA A 25 -1.22 6.81 13.89
N ARG A 26 -0.21 7.66 13.64
CA ARG A 26 -0.19 8.52 12.46
C ARG A 26 -0.14 7.66 11.18
N PRO A 27 -1.01 7.91 10.19
CA PRO A 27 -0.91 7.26 8.90
C PRO A 27 0.40 7.70 8.21
N GLU A 28 0.93 6.84 7.35
CA GLU A 28 2.09 7.12 6.51
C GLU A 28 1.83 8.35 5.63
N GLU A 29 2.84 9.19 5.48
CA GLU A 29 2.73 10.39 4.66
C GLU A 29 2.44 10.06 3.20
N SER A 30 1.73 10.97 2.54
CA SER A 30 1.33 10.78 1.15
C SER A 30 2.54 10.72 0.23
N GLN A 31 2.72 9.58 -0.44
CA GLN A 31 3.79 9.41 -1.41
C GLN A 31 3.30 9.70 -2.83
N LYS A 32 2.99 10.97 -3.10
CA LYS A 32 2.39 11.42 -4.38
C LYS A 32 3.15 10.95 -5.63
N SER A 33 4.49 10.90 -5.57
CA SER A 33 5.32 10.42 -6.68
C SER A 33 5.05 8.95 -7.01
N TRP A 34 4.84 8.11 -6.01
CA TRP A 34 4.50 6.69 -6.20
C TRP A 34 3.09 6.50 -6.76
N ILE A 35 2.15 7.36 -6.36
CA ILE A 35 0.81 7.37 -6.95
C ILE A 35 0.88 7.71 -8.44
N LEU A 36 1.65 8.74 -8.81
CA LEU A 36 1.86 9.12 -10.21
C LEU A 36 2.48 7.97 -11.01
N MET A 37 3.49 7.31 -10.46
CA MET A 37 4.13 6.15 -11.07
C MET A 37 3.12 5.01 -11.28
N GLY A 38 2.21 4.78 -10.34
CA GLY A 38 1.13 3.81 -10.47
C GLY A 38 0.09 4.16 -11.54
N TYR A 39 -0.07 5.42 -11.93
CA TYR A 39 -0.91 5.75 -13.09
C TYR A 39 -0.19 5.46 -14.41
N ILE A 40 1.14 5.69 -14.45
CA ILE A 40 1.95 5.44 -15.64
C ILE A 40 2.07 3.94 -15.90
N MET A 41 2.33 3.17 -14.84
CA MET A 41 2.54 1.73 -14.95
C MET A 41 1.27 1.04 -15.48
N VAL A 42 0.06 1.47 -15.08
CA VAL A 42 -1.21 0.83 -15.46
C VAL A 42 -1.39 0.78 -16.98
N ILE A 43 -0.83 1.75 -17.69
CA ILE A 43 -0.84 1.84 -19.16
C ILE A 43 -0.06 0.68 -19.79
N PHE A 44 1.01 0.21 -19.13
CA PHE A 44 1.79 -0.94 -19.58
C PHE A 44 1.06 -2.28 -19.31
N GLY A 45 -0.11 -2.25 -18.66
CA GLY A 45 -1.03 -3.39 -18.60
C GLY A 45 -0.51 -4.58 -17.79
N GLY A 46 0.29 -4.33 -16.75
CA GLY A 46 0.86 -5.38 -15.89
C GLY A 46 -0.06 -5.81 -14.74
N PHE A 47 -0.04 -7.10 -14.40
CA PHE A 47 -0.74 -7.63 -13.21
C PHE A 47 -0.14 -7.10 -11.89
N ILE A 48 1.14 -6.72 -11.90
CA ILE A 48 1.89 -6.28 -10.72
C ILE A 48 1.19 -5.11 -10.02
N GLU A 49 0.62 -4.17 -10.76
CA GLU A 49 -0.02 -3.01 -10.15
C GLU A 49 -1.35 -3.31 -9.50
N ILE A 50 -2.11 -4.26 -10.03
CA ILE A 50 -3.36 -4.70 -9.41
C ILE A 50 -3.05 -5.20 -7.99
N PHE A 51 -1.98 -5.97 -7.84
CA PHE A 51 -1.53 -6.48 -6.54
C PHE A 51 -1.04 -5.38 -5.60
N ILE A 52 -0.18 -4.47 -6.08
CA ILE A 52 0.34 -3.36 -5.25
C ILE A 52 -0.81 -2.47 -4.76
N ASN A 53 -1.74 -2.12 -5.63
CA ASN A 53 -2.85 -1.23 -5.27
C ASN A 53 -3.87 -1.93 -4.36
N TRP A 54 -4.12 -3.23 -4.54
CA TRP A 54 -4.87 -4.04 -3.57
C TRP A 54 -4.25 -3.96 -2.18
N HIS A 55 -2.92 -4.11 -2.09
CA HIS A 55 -2.20 -4.03 -0.83
C HIS A 55 -2.40 -2.68 -0.14
N ILE A 56 -2.22 -1.56 -0.85
CA ILE A 56 -2.40 -0.20 -0.31
C ILE A 56 -3.82 0.00 0.26
N ILE A 57 -4.84 -0.52 -0.42
CA ILE A 57 -6.24 -0.37 0.00
C ILE A 57 -6.55 -1.19 1.26
N THR A 58 -5.99 -2.39 1.38
CA THR A 58 -6.36 -3.38 2.40
C THR A 58 -5.42 -3.39 3.61
N TYR A 59 -4.21 -2.86 3.47
CA TYR A 59 -3.18 -2.95 4.49
C TYR A 59 -3.53 -2.12 5.74
N LYS A 60 -3.53 -2.81 6.87
CA LYS A 60 -3.75 -2.24 8.21
C LYS A 60 -2.57 -2.63 9.09
N LYS A 61 -1.96 -1.64 9.74
CA LYS A 61 -0.93 -1.88 10.74
C LYS A 61 -1.57 -2.15 12.11
N SER A 62 -0.93 -3.02 12.88
CA SER A 62 -1.36 -3.32 14.25
C SER A 62 -0.57 -2.45 15.22
N LEU A 63 -1.28 -1.74 16.09
CA LEU A 63 -0.70 -0.92 17.15
C LEU A 63 -0.35 -1.79 18.36
N PRO A 64 0.62 -1.39 19.20
CA PRO A 64 1.00 -2.12 20.42
C PRO A 64 -0.13 -2.19 21.46
N ASN A 65 -1.22 -1.43 21.27
CA ASN A 65 -2.45 -1.50 22.08
C ASN A 65 -3.50 -2.50 21.54
N GLY A 66 -3.18 -3.25 20.45
CA GLY A 66 -4.08 -4.23 19.83
C GLY A 66 -5.05 -3.67 18.79
N GLN A 67 -5.09 -2.34 18.59
CA GLN A 67 -5.93 -1.73 17.56
C GLN A 67 -5.31 -1.91 16.16
N LYS A 68 -6.15 -2.11 15.14
CA LYS A 68 -5.73 -2.15 13.74
C LYS A 68 -6.19 -0.89 13.02
N ILE A 69 -5.24 -0.12 12.52
CA ILE A 69 -5.52 1.12 11.78
C ILE A 69 -4.94 1.04 10.37
N TYR A 70 -5.52 1.78 9.43
CA TYR A 70 -4.97 1.85 8.08
C TYR A 70 -3.57 2.47 8.12
N ALA A 71 -2.62 1.85 7.42
CA ALA A 71 -1.27 2.38 7.34
C ALA A 71 -1.24 3.65 6.47
N TYR A 72 -1.99 3.66 5.36
CA TYR A 72 -2.00 4.75 4.39
C TYR A 72 -3.13 5.75 4.63
N ILE A 73 -2.85 7.04 4.34
CA ILE A 73 -3.87 8.09 4.40
C ILE A 73 -5.06 7.81 3.48
N GLN A 74 -6.21 8.40 3.80
CA GLN A 74 -7.44 8.17 3.07
C GLN A 74 -7.34 8.58 1.59
N ASN A 75 -6.59 9.65 1.28
CA ASN A 75 -6.44 10.12 -0.10
C ASN A 75 -5.69 9.10 -0.97
N ASP A 76 -4.57 8.57 -0.47
CA ASP A 76 -3.77 7.56 -1.16
C ASP A 76 -4.56 6.27 -1.40
N ARG A 77 -5.38 5.85 -0.42
CA ARG A 77 -6.29 4.70 -0.61
C ARG A 77 -7.35 4.94 -1.68
N LYS A 78 -7.83 6.18 -1.84
CA LYS A 78 -8.76 6.53 -2.94
C LYS A 78 -8.06 6.42 -4.29
N HIS A 79 -6.83 6.93 -4.41
CA HIS A 79 -6.03 6.78 -5.63
C HIS A 79 -5.71 5.32 -5.92
N GLY A 80 -5.27 4.54 -4.92
CA GLY A 80 -5.04 3.11 -5.07
C GLY A 80 -6.28 2.37 -5.56
N LYS A 81 -7.47 2.72 -5.05
CA LYS A 81 -8.74 2.16 -5.55
C LYS A 81 -9.02 2.53 -7.01
N ALA A 82 -8.74 3.77 -7.41
CA ALA A 82 -8.90 4.19 -8.80
C ALA A 82 -7.94 3.42 -9.73
N ILE A 83 -6.64 3.35 -9.38
CA ILE A 83 -5.63 2.61 -10.14
C ILE A 83 -5.99 1.12 -10.23
N PHE A 84 -6.45 0.52 -9.12
CA PHE A 84 -6.93 -0.86 -9.09
C PHE A 84 -8.08 -1.10 -10.08
N ILE A 85 -9.09 -0.23 -10.11
CA ILE A 85 -10.23 -0.34 -11.04
C ILE A 85 -9.77 -0.18 -12.49
N ILE A 86 -8.91 0.82 -12.77
CA ILE A 86 -8.39 1.03 -14.13
C ILE A 86 -7.58 -0.18 -14.58
N GLY A 87 -6.67 -0.70 -13.73
CA GLY A 87 -5.89 -1.90 -14.02
C GLY A 87 -6.76 -3.12 -14.27
N LEU A 88 -7.84 -3.31 -13.50
CA LEU A 88 -8.79 -4.41 -13.68
C LEU A 88 -9.52 -4.34 -15.03
N ILE A 89 -9.67 -3.15 -15.62
CA ILE A 89 -10.29 -2.94 -16.94
C ILE A 89 -9.25 -3.05 -18.05
N ILE A 90 -8.09 -2.40 -17.91
CA ILE A 90 -7.06 -2.36 -18.95
C ILE A 90 -6.41 -3.73 -19.14
N PHE A 91 -6.08 -4.43 -18.05
CA PHE A 91 -5.42 -5.75 -18.11
C PHE A 91 -6.14 -6.77 -19.00
N PRO A 92 -7.46 -7.04 -18.87
CA PRO A 92 -8.13 -7.98 -19.77
C PRO A 92 -8.20 -7.47 -21.21
N ILE A 93 -8.31 -6.16 -21.44
CA ILE A 93 -8.32 -5.59 -22.79
C ILE A 93 -6.97 -5.80 -23.47
N THR A 94 -5.86 -5.46 -22.81
CA THR A 94 -4.52 -5.63 -23.36
C THR A 94 -4.18 -7.11 -23.53
N PHE A 95 -4.58 -7.96 -22.58
CA PHE A 95 -4.40 -9.40 -22.66
C PHE A 95 -5.15 -10.03 -23.85
N LEU A 96 -6.43 -9.70 -24.03
CA LEU A 96 -7.23 -10.20 -25.17
C LEU A 96 -6.70 -9.69 -26.51
N PHE A 97 -6.26 -8.43 -26.57
CA PHE A 97 -5.65 -7.86 -27.77
C PHE A 97 -4.33 -8.57 -28.13
N LEU A 98 -3.46 -8.82 -27.15
CA LEU A 98 -2.21 -9.53 -27.34
C LEU A 98 -2.46 -10.98 -27.79
N LEU A 99 -3.40 -11.67 -27.15
CA LEU A 99 -3.81 -13.03 -27.52
C LEU A 99 -4.35 -13.09 -28.94
N TYR A 100 -5.18 -12.11 -29.35
CA TYR A 100 -5.69 -12.03 -30.72
C TYR A 100 -4.57 -11.85 -31.75
N LEU A 101 -3.57 -11.02 -31.46
CA LEU A 101 -2.42 -10.81 -32.34
C LEU A 101 -1.57 -12.09 -32.50
N GLU A 102 -1.32 -12.81 -31.40
CA GLU A 102 -0.59 -14.09 -31.45
C GLU A 102 -1.35 -15.15 -32.25
N LEU A 103 -2.65 -15.31 -32.00
CA LEU A 103 -3.49 -16.24 -32.76
C LEU A 103 -3.54 -15.88 -34.25
N ARG A 104 -3.68 -14.59 -34.58
CA ARG A 104 -3.66 -14.10 -35.96
C ARG A 104 -2.32 -14.39 -36.63
N PHE A 105 -1.20 -14.24 -35.92
CA PHE A 105 0.13 -14.55 -36.45
C PHE A 105 0.26 -16.04 -36.77
N PHE A 106 -0.17 -16.93 -35.85
CA PHE A 106 -0.11 -18.38 -36.04
C PHE A 106 -0.99 -18.88 -37.18
N VAL A 107 -2.16 -18.27 -37.40
CA VAL A 107 -3.09 -18.65 -38.48
C VAL A 107 -2.62 -18.20 -39.87
N ASN A 108 -1.79 -17.15 -39.96
CA ASN A 108 -1.32 -16.59 -41.25
C ASN A 108 0.07 -17.13 -41.69
N ILE A 109 0.61 -18.15 -41.01
CA ILE A 109 1.82 -18.89 -41.37
C ILE A 109 1.42 -20.23 -41.99
#